data_AF-A0A858AQH7-F1
#
_entry.id   AF-A0A858AQH7-F1
#
_cell.length_a   1.000
_cell.length_b   1.000
_cell.length_c   1.000
_cell.angle_alpha   90.00
_cell.angle_beta   90.00
_cell.angle_gamma   90.00
#
_symmetry.space_group_name_H-M   'P 1'
#
loop_
_entity.id
_entity.type
_entity.pdbx_description
1 polymer ?
#
loop_
_entity_poly.entity_id
_entity_poly.type
_entity_poly.pdbx_seq_one_letter_code
_entity_poly.pdbx_strand_id
1 'polypeptide(L)'
;MKPRIFTTRNIAYTGLLTALMYVIGLITIFIGTATGSSIIQFSDVILFSLFGILANPVLIVSSIVSSILLDATSGMFIYIPITALIKILIIITLIITYKLTKIKPLSIVVAYLWVFLYVLFAYLLFDESYAIREAIIDTIQYGVTVIFASIFISLYDFKKIKILKEN
;
A
#
# COMPACT_ATOMS: atom_id res chain seq x y z
N MET A 1 20.09 11.16 19.00
CA MET A 1 20.58 11.51 17.65
C MET A 1 19.38 11.45 16.71
N LYS A 2 18.92 12.56 16.11
CA LYS A 2 17.78 12.53 15.17
C LYS A 2 18.16 11.65 13.97
N PRO A 3 17.35 10.65 13.57
CA PRO A 3 17.66 9.86 12.40
C PRO A 3 17.72 10.79 11.19
N ARG A 4 18.87 10.81 10.49
CA ARG A 4 19.00 11.57 9.24
C ARG A 4 18.10 10.90 8.20
N ILE A 5 17.02 11.59 7.84
CA ILE A 5 16.02 11.10 6.87
C ILE A 5 16.67 10.99 5.48
N PHE A 6 17.48 11.98 5.12
CA PHE A 6 18.20 12.05 3.85
C PHE A 6 19.60 11.45 3.99
N THR A 7 19.72 10.17 3.65
CA THR A 7 21.00 9.49 3.49
C THR A 7 21.02 8.80 2.13
N THR A 8 22.20 8.62 1.54
CA THR A 8 22.35 7.89 0.27
C THR A 8 21.71 6.50 0.32
N ARG A 9 21.79 5.84 1.48
CA ARG A 9 21.14 4.55 1.73
C ARG A 9 19.62 4.62 1.65
N ASN A 10 19.00 5.61 2.30
CA ASN A 10 17.54 5.78 2.25
C ASN A 10 17.06 6.17 0.85
N ILE A 11 17.83 6.99 0.13
CA ILE A 11 17.53 7.35 -1.26
C ILE A 11 17.57 6.09 -2.15
N ALA A 12 18.63 5.28 -2.02
CA ALA A 12 18.76 4.02 -2.75
C ALA A 12 17.61 3.05 -2.44
N TYR A 13 17.24 2.88 -1.16
CA TYR A 13 16.08 2.05 -0.80
C TYR A 13 14.76 2.60 -1.34
N THR A 14 14.59 3.92 -1.35
CA THR A 14 13.39 4.55 -1.91
C THR A 14 13.28 4.26 -3.41
N GLY A 15 14.38 4.43 -4.16
CA GLY A 15 14.41 4.11 -5.59
C GLY A 15 14.12 2.63 -5.88
N LEU A 16 14.79 1.72 -5.16
CA LEU A 16 14.58 0.28 -5.30
C LEU A 16 13.13 -0.12 -4.98
N LEU A 17 12.60 0.37 -3.86
CA LEU A 17 11.26 0.03 -3.41
C LEU A 17 10.19 0.60 -4.36
N THR A 18 10.39 1.83 -4.84
CA THR A 18 9.52 2.44 -5.86
C THR A 18 9.49 1.58 -7.11
N ALA A 19 10.64 1.18 -7.64
CA ALA A 19 10.74 0.36 -8.83
C ALA A 19 10.06 -1.01 -8.63
N LEU A 20 10.29 -1.64 -7.47
CA LEU A 20 9.67 -2.93 -7.14
C LEU A 20 8.13 -2.82 -7.07
N MET A 21 7.62 -1.84 -6.33
CA MET A 21 6.17 -1.60 -6.19
C MET A 21 5.53 -1.24 -7.53
N TYR A 22 6.22 -0.45 -8.35
CA TYR A 22 5.75 -0.08 -9.69
C TYR A 22 5.69 -1.29 -10.63
N VAL A 23 6.76 -2.08 -10.73
CA VAL A 23 6.78 -3.28 -11.60
C VAL A 23 5.71 -4.27 -11.18
N ILE A 24 5.53 -4.49 -9.88
CA ILE A 24 4.49 -5.40 -9.38
C ILE A 24 3.09 -4.82 -9.60
N GLY A 25 2.92 -3.51 -9.46
CA GLY A 25 1.68 -2.81 -9.81
C GLY A 25 1.34 -2.92 -11.31
N LEU A 26 2.34 -2.87 -12.20
CA LEU A 26 2.12 -3.09 -13.63
C LEU A 26 1.62 -4.50 -13.91
N ILE A 27 2.20 -5.52 -13.27
CA ILE A 27 1.73 -6.90 -13.42
C ILE A 27 0.25 -7.00 -13.03
N THR A 28 -0.16 -6.35 -11.94
CA THR A 28 -1.57 -6.35 -11.52
C THR A 28 -2.49 -5.63 -12.50
N ILE A 29 -2.04 -4.52 -13.09
CA ILE A 29 -2.78 -3.81 -14.13
C ILE A 29 -2.93 -4.68 -15.38
N PHE A 30 -1.86 -5.32 -15.84
CA PHE A 30 -1.90 -6.19 -17.02
C PHE A 30 -2.81 -7.40 -16.82
N ILE A 31 -2.77 -8.03 -15.64
CA ILE A 31 -3.74 -9.08 -15.29
C ILE A 31 -5.15 -8.52 -15.30
N GLY A 32 -5.36 -7.33 -14.71
CA GLY A 32 -6.64 -6.64 -14.70
C GLY A 32 -7.19 -6.31 -16.08
N THR A 33 -6.34 -5.96 -17.05
CA THR A 33 -6.76 -5.76 -18.45
C THR A 33 -7.24 -7.05 -19.12
N ALA A 34 -6.70 -8.21 -18.72
CA ALA A 34 -7.13 -9.51 -19.22
C ALA A 34 -8.42 -10.01 -18.54
N THR A 35 -8.63 -9.68 -17.26
CA THR A 35 -9.78 -10.13 -16.46
C THR A 35 -10.92 -9.10 -16.39
N GLY A 36 -10.74 -7.91 -16.96
CA GLY A 36 -11.71 -6.81 -16.99
C GLY A 36 -11.75 -5.93 -15.74
N SER A 37 -10.93 -6.19 -14.71
CA SER A 37 -10.81 -5.35 -13.50
C SER A 37 -9.51 -5.64 -12.75
N SER A 38 -8.78 -4.58 -12.35
CA SER A 38 -7.58 -4.70 -11.51
C SER A 38 -7.99 -4.79 -10.03
N ILE A 39 -8.20 -6.01 -9.57
CA ILE A 39 -8.75 -6.30 -8.23
C ILE A 39 -7.65 -6.49 -7.17
N ILE A 40 -6.40 -6.70 -7.60
CA ILE A 40 -5.32 -7.09 -6.70
C ILE A 40 -4.27 -5.98 -6.65
N GLN A 41 -3.98 -5.45 -5.47
CA GLN A 41 -2.97 -4.41 -5.27
C GLN A 41 -1.74 -4.95 -4.52
N PHE A 42 -0.97 -5.80 -5.20
CA PHE A 42 0.23 -6.42 -4.62
C PHE A 42 1.31 -5.41 -4.22
N SER A 43 1.33 -4.22 -4.82
CA SER A 43 2.21 -3.12 -4.40
C SER A 43 2.01 -2.76 -2.93
N ASP A 44 0.77 -2.72 -2.44
CA ASP A 44 0.45 -2.40 -1.05
C ASP A 44 0.76 -3.56 -0.10
N VAL A 45 0.67 -4.81 -0.57
CA VAL A 45 1.13 -5.97 0.20
C VAL A 45 2.62 -5.86 0.51
N ILE A 46 3.44 -5.41 -0.45
CA ILE A 46 4.88 -5.19 -0.26
C ILE A 46 5.11 -4.05 0.74
N LEU A 47 4.39 -2.94 0.59
CA LEU A 47 4.45 -1.80 1.50
C LEU A 47 4.23 -2.24 2.95
N PHE A 48 3.16 -2.99 3.20
CA PHE A 48 2.84 -3.49 4.53
C PHE A 48 3.85 -4.53 5.03
N SER A 49 4.34 -5.39 4.16
CA SER A 49 5.34 -6.41 4.54
C SER A 49 6.67 -5.80 4.98
N LEU A 50 7.02 -4.62 4.47
CA LEU A 50 8.24 -3.89 4.84
C LEU A 50 8.05 -2.90 6.00
N PHE A 51 6.82 -2.78 6.50
CA PHE A 51 6.52 -1.96 7.66
C PHE A 51 7.24 -2.49 8.92
N GLY A 52 7.99 -1.61 9.59
CA GLY A 52 8.83 -1.96 10.73
C GLY A 52 10.20 -2.55 10.36
N ILE A 53 10.50 -2.73 9.07
CA ILE A 53 11.84 -3.12 8.55
C ILE A 53 12.57 -1.89 8.01
N LEU A 54 11.89 -1.10 7.18
CA LEU A 54 12.45 0.12 6.58
C LEU A 54 12.00 1.37 7.35
N ALA A 55 12.74 2.47 7.15
CA ALA A 55 12.39 3.75 7.73
C ALA A 55 11.07 4.28 7.14
N ASN A 56 10.18 4.80 7.98
CA ASN A 56 8.86 5.31 7.55
C ASN A 56 8.92 6.30 6.37
N PRO A 57 9.86 7.27 6.30
CA PRO A 57 9.95 8.17 5.15
C PRO A 57 10.23 7.46 3.82
N VAL A 58 11.00 6.35 3.85
CA VAL A 58 11.26 5.53 2.65
C VAL A 58 9.96 4.89 2.18
N LEU A 59 9.16 4.35 3.09
CA LEU A 59 7.87 3.74 2.78
C LEU A 59 6.87 4.75 2.22
N ILE A 60 6.82 5.97 2.79
CA ILE A 60 5.92 7.04 2.33
C ILE A 60 6.28 7.50 0.92
N VAL A 61 7.55 7.84 0.70
CA VAL A 61 7.95 8.38 -0.60
C VAL A 61 7.82 7.30 -1.68
N SER A 62 8.24 6.06 -1.39
CA SER A 62 8.13 4.98 -2.38
C SER A 62 6.69 4.61 -2.72
N SER A 63 5.78 4.59 -1.75
CA SER A 63 4.37 4.28 -2.03
C SER A 63 3.70 5.37 -2.86
N ILE A 64 3.94 6.64 -2.55
CA ILE A 64 3.41 7.77 -3.30
C ILE A 64 3.96 7.75 -4.73
N VAL A 65 5.29 7.72 -4.88
CA VAL A 65 5.92 7.82 -6.20
C VAL A 65 5.53 6.62 -7.08
N SER A 66 5.53 5.40 -6.54
CA SER A 66 5.12 4.22 -7.32
C SER A 66 3.65 4.31 -7.75
N SER A 67 2.76 4.78 -6.88
CA SER A 67 1.33 4.89 -7.22
C SER A 67 1.04 5.99 -8.23
N ILE A 68 1.74 7.12 -8.14
CA ILE A 68 1.67 8.18 -9.17
C ILE A 68 2.12 7.64 -10.54
N LEU A 69 3.19 6.84 -10.57
CA LEU A 69 3.66 6.23 -11.81
C LEU A 69 2.63 5.24 -12.38
N LEU A 70 1.94 4.47 -11.53
CA LEU A 70 0.87 3.55 -11.96
C LEU A 70 -0.33 4.30 -12.53
N ASP A 71 -0.79 5.35 -11.86
CA ASP A 71 -1.90 6.19 -12.32
C ASP A 71 -1.56 6.83 -13.67
N ALA A 72 -0.36 7.40 -13.80
CA ALA A 72 0.12 7.98 -15.05
C ALA A 72 0.22 6.95 -16.18
N THR A 73 0.70 5.74 -15.89
CA THR A 73 0.80 4.66 -16.89
C THR A 73 -0.58 4.17 -17.33
N SER A 74 -1.56 4.19 -16.43
CA SER A 74 -2.93 3.75 -16.69
C SER A 74 -3.81 4.84 -17.32
N GLY A 75 -3.26 6.04 -17.57
CA GLY A 75 -4.03 7.19 -18.07
C GLY A 75 -4.95 7.86 -17.04
N MET A 76 -4.83 7.49 -15.76
CA MET A 76 -5.70 7.92 -14.65
C MET A 76 -5.16 9.17 -13.95
N PHE A 77 -4.69 10.17 -14.70
CA PHE A 77 -4.01 11.36 -14.15
C PHE A 77 -4.87 12.14 -13.14
N ILE A 78 -6.19 12.14 -13.31
CA ILE A 78 -7.12 12.84 -12.41
C ILE A 78 -7.13 12.23 -10.99
N TYR A 79 -6.72 10.97 -10.85
CA TYR A 79 -6.66 10.27 -9.56
C TYR A 79 -5.37 10.55 -8.77
N ILE A 80 -4.31 11.06 -9.41
CA ILE A 80 -3.01 11.30 -8.76
C ILE A 80 -3.12 12.05 -7.42
N PRO A 81 -3.87 13.16 -7.29
CA PRO A 81 -3.98 13.89 -6.03
C PRO A 81 -4.60 13.06 -4.90
N ILE A 82 -5.68 12.33 -5.21
CA ILE A 82 -6.37 11.50 -4.21
C ILE A 82 -5.54 10.26 -3.85
N THR A 83 -4.86 9.66 -4.82
CA THR A 83 -3.95 8.53 -4.62
C THR A 83 -2.84 8.90 -3.63
N ALA A 84 -2.17 10.04 -3.85
CA ALA A 84 -1.12 10.51 -2.95
C ALA A 84 -1.64 10.75 -1.53
N LEU A 85 -2.82 11.37 -1.40
CA LEU A 85 -3.46 11.61 -0.11
C LEU A 85 -3.77 10.28 0.60
N ILE A 86 -4.37 9.31 -0.08
CA ILE A 86 -4.69 7.98 0.46
C ILE A 86 -3.42 7.29 0.96
N LYS A 87 -2.32 7.30 0.20
CA LYS A 87 -1.06 6.66 0.65
C LYS A 87 -0.49 7.32 1.90
N ILE A 88 -0.57 8.64 2.01
CA ILE A 88 -0.15 9.37 3.20
C ILE A 88 -1.01 8.96 4.41
N LEU A 89 -2.34 8.94 4.24
CA LEU A 89 -3.27 8.56 5.30
C LEU A 89 -3.08 7.11 5.76
N ILE A 90 -2.92 6.18 4.83
CA ILE A 90 -2.60 4.77 5.11
C ILE A 90 -1.38 4.68 6.01
N ILE A 91 -0.26 5.30 5.65
CA ILE A 91 0.99 5.13 6.41
C ILE A 91 0.92 5.85 7.76
N ILE A 92 0.33 7.04 7.83
CA ILE A 92 0.14 7.76 9.09
C ILE A 92 -0.71 6.92 10.06
N THR A 93 -1.85 6.42 9.60
CA THR A 93 -2.74 5.58 10.42
C THR A 93 -2.07 4.27 10.80
N LEU A 94 -1.30 3.65 9.90
CA LEU A 94 -0.53 2.44 10.19
C LEU A 94 0.47 2.68 11.33
N ILE A 95 1.20 3.81 11.31
CA ILE A 95 2.16 4.18 12.35
C ILE A 95 1.46 4.42 13.68
N ILE A 96 0.36 5.19 13.68
CA ILE A 96 -0.38 5.55 14.89
C ILE A 96 -1.00 4.30 15.51
N THR A 97 -1.75 3.51 14.73
CA THR A 97 -2.41 2.30 15.22
C THR A 97 -1.40 1.27 15.72
N TYR A 98 -0.27 1.10 15.04
CA TYR A 98 0.78 0.19 15.52
C TYR A 98 1.43 0.70 16.80
N LYS A 99 1.63 2.02 16.94
CA LYS A 99 2.17 2.60 18.17
C LYS A 99 1.25 2.33 19.36
N LEU A 100 -0.07 2.37 19.16
CA LEU A 100 -1.08 2.15 20.18
C LEU A 100 -1.31 0.67 20.51
N THR A 101 -1.43 -0.18 19.49
CA THR A 101 -1.86 -1.57 19.66
C THR A 101 -0.72 -2.57 19.73
N LYS A 102 0.43 -2.26 19.10
CA LYS A 102 1.55 -3.18 18.85
C LYS A 102 1.17 -4.43 18.02
N ILE A 103 -0.03 -4.47 17.44
CA ILE A 103 -0.53 -5.59 16.64
C ILE A 103 -0.49 -5.18 15.16
N LYS A 104 0.49 -5.71 14.40
CA LYS A 104 0.68 -5.33 12.99
C LYS A 104 -0.55 -5.65 12.12
N PRO A 105 -1.17 -6.86 12.17
CA PRO A 105 -2.32 -7.15 11.32
C PRO A 105 -3.50 -6.19 11.57
N LEU A 106 -3.82 -5.91 12.83
CA LEU A 106 -4.86 -4.94 13.20
C LEU A 106 -4.54 -3.53 12.66
N SER A 107 -3.27 -3.14 12.70
CA SER A 107 -2.84 -1.83 12.20
C SER A 107 -3.05 -1.72 10.68
N ILE A 108 -2.88 -2.81 9.94
CA ILE A 108 -3.11 -2.87 8.48
C ILE A 108 -4.59 -2.79 8.16
N VAL A 109 -5.42 -3.56 8.87
CA VAL A 109 -6.89 -3.53 8.74
C VAL A 109 -7.38 -2.09 8.86
N VAL A 110 -7.00 -1.40 9.94
CA VAL A 110 -7.45 -0.01 10.18
C VAL A 110 -6.84 0.96 9.16
N ALA A 111 -5.55 0.84 8.85
CA ALA A 111 -4.89 1.74 7.92
C ALA A 111 -5.43 1.66 6.50
N TYR A 112 -5.79 0.46 6.02
CA TYR A 112 -6.20 0.27 4.64
C TYR A 112 -7.63 0.71 4.35
N LEU A 113 -8.43 1.04 5.38
CA LEU A 113 -9.78 1.60 5.21
C LEU A 113 -9.79 2.90 4.39
N TRP A 114 -8.69 3.65 4.38
CA TRP A 114 -8.57 4.86 3.57
C TRP A 114 -8.69 4.63 2.06
N VAL A 115 -8.56 3.39 1.58
CA VAL A 115 -8.77 3.05 0.16
C VAL A 115 -10.17 3.45 -0.31
N PHE A 116 -11.19 3.33 0.55
CA PHE A 116 -12.57 3.67 0.23
C PHE A 116 -12.81 5.18 -0.02
N LEU A 117 -11.80 6.04 0.19
CA LEU A 117 -11.88 7.42 -0.28
C LEU A 117 -11.95 7.51 -1.82
N TYR A 118 -11.49 6.49 -2.55
CA TYR A 118 -11.70 6.43 -4.01
C TYR A 118 -13.19 6.38 -4.37
N VAL A 119 -14.02 5.70 -3.58
CA VAL A 119 -15.49 5.67 -3.77
C VAL A 119 -16.08 7.07 -3.69
N LEU A 120 -15.72 7.82 -2.64
CA LEU A 120 -16.19 9.20 -2.48
C LEU A 120 -15.69 10.08 -3.63
N PHE A 121 -14.44 9.92 -4.04
CA PHE A 121 -13.86 10.67 -5.14
C PHE A 121 -14.53 10.36 -6.49
N ALA A 122 -14.82 9.08 -6.76
CA ALA A 122 -15.52 8.64 -7.95
C ALA A 122 -16.95 9.20 -8.00
N TYR A 123 -17.65 9.23 -6.86
CA TYR A 123 -18.98 9.86 -6.76
C TYR A 123 -18.95 11.36 -7.08
N LEU A 124 -17.94 12.08 -6.57
CA LEU A 124 -17.83 13.53 -6.77
C LEU A 124 -17.45 13.92 -8.21
N LEU A 125 -16.68 13.07 -8.91
CA LEU A 125 -16.23 13.35 -10.27
C LEU A 125 -17.15 12.84 -11.37
N PHE A 126 -17.84 11.73 -11.11
CA PHE A 126 -18.65 11.04 -12.11
C PHE A 126 -20.10 10.96 -11.63
N ASP A 127 -20.55 9.79 -11.17
CA ASP A 127 -21.90 9.57 -10.68
C ASP A 127 -21.98 8.39 -9.69
N GLU A 128 -23.19 8.07 -9.25
CA GLU A 128 -23.48 6.94 -8.37
C GLU A 128 -23.10 5.59 -8.97
N SER A 129 -23.24 5.39 -10.28
CA SER A 129 -22.89 4.13 -10.95
C SER A 129 -21.39 3.88 -10.91
N TYR A 130 -20.58 4.92 -11.15
CA TYR A 130 -19.12 4.85 -11.00
C TYR A 130 -18.72 4.60 -9.54
N ALA A 131 -19.38 5.25 -8.58
CA ALA A 131 -19.12 5.05 -7.16
C ALA A 131 -19.42 3.61 -6.71
N ILE A 132 -20.53 3.02 -7.15
CA ILE A 132 -20.88 1.62 -6.83
C ILE A 132 -19.84 0.67 -7.42
N ARG A 133 -19.43 0.89 -8.67
CA ARG A 133 -18.38 0.08 -9.31
C ARG A 133 -17.07 0.18 -8.53
N GLU A 134 -16.66 1.37 -8.15
CA GLU A 134 -15.45 1.60 -7.35
C GLU A 134 -15.55 0.92 -5.99
N ALA A 135 -16.70 1.01 -5.31
CA ALA A 135 -16.91 0.38 -4.02
C ALA A 135 -16.76 -1.15 -4.07
N ILE A 136 -17.22 -1.79 -5.15
CA ILE A 136 -17.04 -3.24 -5.36
C ILE A 136 -15.56 -3.56 -5.54
N ILE A 137 -14.87 -2.84 -6.42
CA ILE A 137 -13.44 -3.06 -6.70
C ILE A 137 -12.61 -2.86 -5.41
N ASP A 138 -12.82 -1.73 -4.72
CA ASP A 138 -12.12 -1.39 -3.48
C ASP A 138 -12.41 -2.38 -2.35
N THR A 139 -13.63 -2.92 -2.25
CA THR A 139 -13.96 -3.93 -1.24
C THR A 139 -13.16 -5.20 -1.44
N ILE A 140 -13.05 -5.67 -2.69
CA ILE A 140 -12.29 -6.87 -3.00
C ILE A 140 -10.80 -6.59 -2.82
N GLN A 141 -10.31 -5.45 -3.31
CA GLN A 141 -8.93 -5.02 -3.15
C GLN A 141 -8.55 -4.91 -1.66
N TYR A 142 -9.43 -4.34 -0.85
CA TYR A 142 -9.30 -4.27 0.60
C TYR A 142 -9.14 -5.66 1.21
N GLY A 143 -10.09 -6.55 0.96
CA GLY A 143 -10.07 -7.91 1.50
C GLY A 143 -8.80 -8.68 1.12
N VAL A 144 -8.46 -8.68 -0.18
CA VAL A 144 -7.28 -9.38 -0.70
C VAL A 144 -6.00 -8.81 -0.07
N THR A 145 -5.81 -7.49 -0.10
CA THR A 145 -4.58 -6.85 0.39
C THR A 145 -4.39 -7.09 1.88
N VAL A 146 -5.44 -6.93 2.69
CA VAL A 146 -5.40 -7.14 4.14
C VAL A 146 -5.05 -8.59 4.48
N ILE A 147 -5.68 -9.57 3.81
CA ILE A 147 -5.42 -10.99 4.03
C ILE A 147 -3.98 -11.33 3.68
N PHE A 148 -3.53 -10.99 2.47
CA PHE A 148 -2.17 -11.31 2.02
C PHE A 148 -1.11 -10.64 2.90
N ALA A 149 -1.25 -9.34 3.19
CA ALA A 149 -0.31 -8.63 4.05
C ALA A 149 -0.25 -9.23 5.46
N SER A 150 -1.40 -9.60 6.03
CA SER A 150 -1.47 -10.21 7.36
C SER A 150 -0.80 -11.58 7.40
N ILE A 151 -0.98 -12.40 6.35
CA ILE A 151 -0.32 -13.71 6.21
C ILE A 151 1.20 -13.53 6.10
N PHE A 152 1.66 -12.67 5.19
CA PHE A 152 3.10 -12.45 4.98
C PHE A 152 3.82 -12.00 6.26
N ILE A 153 3.23 -11.07 7.00
CA ILE A 153 3.79 -10.57 8.25
C ILE A 153 3.80 -11.64 9.33
N SER A 154 2.71 -12.40 9.45
CA SER A 154 2.63 -13.48 10.44
C SER A 154 3.70 -14.54 10.17
N LEU A 155 3.86 -14.97 8.91
CA LEU A 155 4.89 -15.92 8.51
C LEU A 155 6.31 -15.41 8.81
N TYR A 156 6.56 -14.12 8.55
CA TYR A 156 7.86 -13.50 8.85
C TYR A 156 8.15 -13.46 10.35
N ASP A 157 7.18 -13.04 11.17
CA ASP A 157 7.34 -12.95 12.62
C ASP A 157 7.51 -14.35 13.24
N PHE A 158 6.79 -15.38 12.75
CA PHE A 158 7.00 -16.78 13.16
C PHE A 158 8.41 -17.29 12.83
N LYS A 159 8.90 -17.02 11.61
CA LYS A 159 10.25 -17.44 11.19
C LYS A 159 11.33 -16.76 12.05
N LYS A 160 11.14 -15.48 12.38
CA LYS A 160 12.06 -14.74 13.25
C LYS A 160 12.10 -15.33 14.67
N ILE A 161 10.95 -15.68 15.24
CA ILE A 161 10.87 -16.33 16.57
C ILE A 161 11.57 -17.69 16.55
N LYS A 162 11.39 -18.48 15.49
CA LYS A 162 12.05 -19.79 15.36
C LYS A 162 13.58 -19.67 15.34
N ILE A 163 14.13 -18.76 14.54
CA ILE A 163 15.58 -18.52 14.46
C ILE A 163 16.16 -18.10 15.83
N LEU A 164 15.42 -17.28 16.59
CA LEU A 164 15.84 -16.85 17.93
C LEU A 164 15.79 -17.95 18.99
N LYS A 165 15.06 -19.05 18.76
CA LYS A 165 15.03 -20.22 19.66
C LYS A 165 16.08 -21.27 19.32
N GLU A 166 16.60 -21.26 18.10
CA GLU A 166 17.61 -22.20 17.60
C GLU A 166 19.05 -21.70 17.81
N ASN A 167 19.24 -20.44 18.23
CA ASN A 167 20.52 -19.84 18.63
C ASN A 167 20.50 -19.49 20.11
#